data_AF-A0A6P3H9W4-F1
#
_entry.id   AF-A0A6P3H9W4-F1
#
_cell.length_a   1.000
_cell.length_b   1.000
_cell.length_c   1.000
_cell.angle_alpha   90.00
_cell.angle_beta   90.00
_cell.angle_gamma   90.00
#
_symmetry.space_group_name_H-M   'P 1'
#
loop_
_entity.id
_entity.type
_entity.pdbx_description
1 polymer ?
#
loop_
_entity_poly.entity_id
_entity_poly.type
_entity_poly.pdbx_seq_one_letter_code
_entity_poly.pdbx_strand_id
1 'polypeptide(L)'
;MLKRIYRSTPPEVIVEVLEPYVRLTTANIRIIKNRTGHMGHTYGFIDLDSHAEALRVVKILQNLDPPFSIAGKMVAVNLATGKRR
;
A
#
# COMPACT_ATOMS: atom_id res chain seq x y z
N MET A 1 0.34 -4.77 -1.61
CA MET A 1 -1.06 -4.31 -1.68
C MET A 1 -1.45 -3.67 -0.35
N LEU A 2 -1.86 -2.41 -0.42
CA LEU A 2 -2.44 -1.62 0.66
C LEU A 2 -3.97 -1.68 0.56
N LYS A 3 -4.66 -1.94 1.66
CA LYS A 3 -6.12 -1.90 1.75
C LYS A 3 -6.57 -0.81 2.73
N ARG A 4 -7.77 -0.29 2.51
CA ARG A 4 -8.43 0.72 3.37
C ARG A 4 -7.79 2.12 3.32
N ILE A 5 -7.02 2.44 2.29
CA ILE A 5 -6.54 3.82 2.06
C ILE A 5 -7.72 4.77 1.78
N TYR A 6 -7.55 6.07 2.05
CA TYR A 6 -8.56 7.07 1.66
C TYR A 6 -8.60 7.22 0.14
N ARG A 7 -9.78 7.53 -0.40
CA ARG A 7 -9.96 7.77 -1.84
C ARG A 7 -9.18 9.00 -2.34
N SER A 8 -8.98 9.96 -1.44
CA SER A 8 -8.22 11.18 -1.67
C SER A 8 -6.71 11.01 -1.46
N THR A 9 -6.24 9.88 -0.91
CA THR A 9 -4.80 9.65 -0.69
C THR A 9 -4.08 9.71 -2.05
N PRO A 10 -3.15 10.67 -2.23
CA PRO A 10 -2.38 10.75 -3.45
C PRO A 10 -1.16 9.83 -3.37
N PRO A 11 -0.54 9.46 -4.52
CA PRO A 11 0.62 8.55 -4.54
C PRO A 11 1.81 9.06 -3.72
N GLU A 12 2.02 10.37 -3.68
CA GLU A 12 3.15 11.03 -3.01
C GLU A 12 3.16 10.73 -1.51
N VAL A 13 1.99 10.76 -0.87
CA VAL A 13 1.84 10.42 0.56
C VAL A 13 2.21 8.95 0.81
N ILE A 14 1.93 8.05 -0.14
CA ILE A 14 2.31 6.64 -0.02
C ILE A 14 3.83 6.48 -0.15
N VAL A 15 4.46 7.22 -1.06
CA VAL A 15 5.93 7.23 -1.22
C VAL A 15 6.60 7.75 0.05
N GLU A 16 6.16 8.90 0.56
CA GLU A 16 6.73 9.54 1.76
C GLU A 16 6.67 8.61 2.98
N VAL A 17 5.52 7.99 3.23
CA VAL A 17 5.34 7.09 4.39
C VAL A 17 6.13 5.78 4.25
N LEU A 18 6.43 5.35 3.01
CA LEU A 18 7.18 4.12 2.76
C LEU A 18 8.68 4.31 2.59
N GLU A 19 9.15 5.56 2.43
CA GLU A 19 10.55 5.91 2.23
C GLU A 19 11.51 5.23 3.23
N PRO A 20 11.20 5.12 4.54
CA PRO A 20 12.09 4.48 5.51
C PRO A 20 12.29 2.98 5.29
N TYR A 21 11.40 2.33 4.53
CA TYR A 21 11.38 0.88 4.34
C TYR A 21 11.80 0.45 2.94
N VAL A 22 11.57 1.31 1.94
CA VAL A 22 11.86 1.04 0.54
C VAL A 22 11.93 2.33 -0.28
N ARG A 23 12.84 2.37 -1.25
CA ARG A 23 12.96 3.50 -2.18
C ARG A 23 11.93 3.35 -3.29
N LEU A 24 11.01 4.31 -3.38
CA LEU A 24 9.93 4.30 -4.37
C LEU A 24 9.79 5.66 -5.03
N THR A 25 9.23 5.65 -6.23
CA THR A 25 8.71 6.84 -6.89
C THR A 25 7.19 6.69 -7.06
N THR A 26 6.51 7.79 -7.39
CA THR A 26 5.07 7.75 -7.67
C THR A 26 4.71 6.82 -8.83
N ALA A 27 5.66 6.55 -9.75
CA ALA A 27 5.48 5.60 -10.85
C ALA A 27 5.33 4.14 -10.37
N ASN A 28 5.88 3.80 -9.21
CA ASN A 28 5.72 2.47 -8.59
C ASN A 28 4.34 2.27 -7.95
N ILE A 29 3.54 3.34 -7.82
CA ILE A 29 2.30 3.34 -7.06
C ILE A 29 1.10 3.34 -8.01
N ARG A 30 0.22 2.34 -7.87
CA ARG A 30 -1.07 2.29 -8.58
C ARG A 30 -2.22 2.29 -7.59
N ILE A 31 -3.10 3.28 -7.69
CA ILE A 31 -4.27 3.42 -6.82
C ILE A 31 -5.52 3.02 -7.59
N ILE A 32 -6.20 1.98 -7.12
CA ILE A 32 -7.49 1.56 -7.65
C ILE A 32 -8.60 2.12 -6.76
N LYS A 33 -9.29 3.14 -7.28
CA LYS A 33 -10.44 3.76 -6.65
C LYS A 33 -11.69 3.01 -7.09
N ASN A 34 -12.32 2.27 -6.18
CA ASN A 34 -13.59 1.64 -6.51
C ASN A 34 -14.69 2.72 -6.64
N ARG A 35 -15.43 2.72 -7.76
CA ARG A 35 -16.50 3.68 -8.06
C ARG A 35 -17.85 3.31 -7.44
N THR A 36 -18.05 2.07 -7.00
CA THR A 36 -19.34 1.59 -6.51
C THR A 36 -19.47 1.69 -4.98
N GLY A 37 -20.20 2.73 -4.54
CA GLY A 37 -20.87 2.82 -3.23
C GLY A 37 -20.02 3.16 -1.99
N HIS A 38 -20.71 3.50 -0.89
CA HIS A 38 -20.17 3.86 0.43
C HIS A 38 -19.27 2.78 1.10
N MET A 39 -19.21 1.59 0.50
CA MET A 39 -18.40 0.43 0.92
C MET A 39 -17.20 0.15 -0.01
N GLY A 40 -16.99 0.98 -1.05
CA GLY A 40 -15.92 0.82 -2.01
C GLY A 40 -14.54 1.03 -1.38
N HIS A 41 -13.85 -0.06 -1.03
CA HIS A 41 -12.46 0.03 -0.57
C HIS A 41 -11.56 0.55 -1.70
N THR A 42 -10.79 1.60 -1.39
CA THR A 42 -9.68 2.03 -2.25
C THR A 42 -8.47 1.15 -1.92
N TYR A 43 -7.79 0.69 -2.97
CA TYR A 43 -6.63 -0.18 -2.88
C TYR A 43 -5.40 0.53 -3.46
N GLY A 44 -4.25 0.30 -2.84
CA GLY A 44 -2.95 0.71 -3.36
C GLY A 44 -2.12 -0.52 -3.74
N PHE A 45 -1.50 -0.50 -4.91
CA PHE A 45 -0.52 -1.48 -5.35
C PHE A 45 0.83 -0.78 -5.48
N ILE A 46 1.87 -1.48 -5.06
CA ILE A 46 3.24 -1.01 -5.06
C ILE A 46 4.03 -2.05 -5.83
N ASP A 47 4.62 -1.62 -6.94
CA ASP A 47 5.54 -2.44 -7.72
C ASP A 47 6.95 -2.31 -7.11
N LEU A 48 7.46 -3.44 -6.64
CA LEU A 48 8.78 -3.60 -6.01
C LEU A 48 9.70 -4.41 -6.93
N ASP A 49 11.01 -4.23 -6.78
CA ASP A 49 12.00 -4.79 -7.71
C ASP A 49 12.09 -6.33 -7.60
N SER A 50 11.75 -6.89 -6.44
CA SER A 50 11.77 -8.33 -6.24
C SER A 50 10.73 -8.83 -5.24
N HIS A 51 10.40 -10.13 -5.36
CA HIS A 51 9.54 -10.81 -4.40
C HIS A 51 10.15 -10.84 -2.98
N ALA A 52 11.46 -10.97 -2.87
CA ALA A 52 12.16 -10.99 -1.58
C ALA A 52 12.08 -9.64 -0.85
N GLU A 53 12.20 -8.54 -1.61
CA GLU A 53 11.97 -7.19 -1.09
C GLU A 53 10.52 -7.01 -0.63
N ALA A 54 9.55 -7.44 -1.45
CA ALA A 54 8.14 -7.38 -1.09
C ALA A 54 7.82 -8.13 0.21
N LEU A 55 8.35 -9.34 0.38
CA LEU A 55 8.20 -10.12 1.62
C LEU A 55 8.78 -9.38 2.83
N ARG A 56 9.98 -8.83 2.70
CA ARG A 56 10.67 -8.09 3.76
C ARG A 56 9.86 -6.87 4.19
N VAL A 57 9.45 -6.04 3.23
CA VAL A 57 8.67 -4.81 3.50
C VAL A 57 7.33 -5.15 4.15
N VAL A 58 6.60 -6.14 3.63
CA VAL A 58 5.31 -6.58 4.21
C VAL A 58 5.50 -7.02 5.67
N LYS A 59 6.53 -7.83 5.96
CA LYS A 59 6.80 -8.32 7.31
C LYS A 59 7.18 -7.19 8.26
N ILE A 60 7.94 -6.18 7.80
CA ILE A 60 8.26 -5.00 8.61
C ILE A 60 6.98 -4.24 8.94
N LEU A 61 6.20 -3.86 7.92
CA LEU A 61 5.00 -3.04 8.09
C LEU A 61 3.91 -3.70 8.95
N GLN A 62 3.82 -5.03 8.92
CA GLN A 62 2.86 -5.79 9.75
C GLN A 62 3.27 -5.92 11.23
N ASN A 63 4.56 -5.75 11.54
CA ASN A 63 5.09 -5.87 12.90
C ASN A 63 5.37 -4.50 13.56
N LEU A 64 4.94 -3.41 12.94
CA LEU A 64 5.07 -2.08 13.54
C LEU A 64 4.17 -1.93 14.76
N ASP A 65 4.70 -1.28 15.79
CA ASP A 65 3.97 -0.82 16.97
C ASP A 65 4.29 0.68 17.17
N PRO A 66 3.34 1.60 16.91
CA PRO A 66 1.95 1.37 16.54
C PRO A 66 1.75 0.80 15.12
N PRO A 67 0.58 0.20 14.81
CA PRO A 67 0.29 -0.35 13.49
C PRO A 67 0.44 0.66 12.35
N PHE A 68 0.86 0.17 11.18
CA PHE A 68 1.04 0.98 9.99
C PHE A 68 -0.21 1.78 9.62
N SER A 69 -0.05 3.09 9.42
CA SER A 69 -1.13 4.00 9.07
C SER A 69 -0.71 4.99 7.99
N ILE A 70 -1.68 5.46 7.22
CA ILE A 70 -1.50 6.51 6.20
C ILE A 70 -2.52 7.60 6.50
N ALA A 71 -2.06 8.83 6.67
CA ALA A 71 -2.90 9.98 7.06
C ALA A 71 -3.78 9.68 8.30
N GLY A 72 -3.21 9.03 9.31
CA GLY A 72 -3.91 8.68 10.57
C GLY A 72 -4.88 7.50 10.49
N LYS A 73 -5.06 6.89 9.32
CA LYS A 73 -5.92 5.71 9.14
C LYS A 73 -5.08 4.44 9.05
N MET A 74 -5.42 3.44 9.86
CA MET A 74 -4.78 2.12 9.78
C MET A 74 -4.98 1.48 8.39
N VAL A 75 -3.89 1.01 7.81
CA VAL A 75 -3.84 0.42 6.47
C VAL A 75 -3.39 -1.03 6.58
N ALA A 76 -4.16 -1.94 5.99
CA ALA A 76 -3.75 -3.34 5.95
C ALA A 76 -2.78 -3.57 4.79
N VAL A 77 -1.62 -4.14 5.09
CA VAL A 77 -0.56 -4.44 4.13
C VAL A 77 -0.52 -5.94 3.86
N ASN A 78 -0.53 -6.34 2.57
CA ASN A 78 -0.46 -7.74 2.14
C ASN A 78 0.38 -7.87 0.86
N LEU A 79 0.94 -9.04 0.59
CA LEU A 79 1.44 -9.37 -0.73
C LEU A 79 0.30 -9.31 -1.76
N ALA A 80 0.60 -8.77 -2.94
CA ALA A 80 -0.33 -8.81 -4.05
C ALA A 80 -0.31 -10.22 -4.67
N THR A 81 -1.26 -11.06 -4.31
CA THR A 81 -1.45 -12.36 -4.95
C THR A 81 -2.38 -12.19 -6.15
N GLY A 82 -1.80 -12.04 -7.33
CA GLY A 82 -2.59 -12.10 -8.56
C GLY A 82 -2.94 -13.56 -8.86
N LYS A 83 -4.22 -13.90 -8.94
CA LYS A 83 -4.63 -14.96 -9.87
C LYS A 83 -4.57 -14.33 -11.26
N ARG A 84 -3.50 -14.60 -12.02
CA ARG A 84 -3.55 -14.44 -13.48
C ARG A 84 -4.64 -15.40 -13.95
N ARG A 85 -5.81 -14.89 -14.28
CA ARG A 85 -6.83 -15.64 -15.04
C ARG A 85 -6.50 -15.50 -16.51
#